data_AF-A0A382SGW7-F1
#
_entry.id   AF-A0A382SGW7-F1
#
_cell.length_a   1.000
_cell.length_b   1.000
_cell.length_c   1.000
_cell.angle_alpha   90.00
_cell.angle_beta   90.00
_cell.angle_gamma   90.00
#
_symmetry.space_group_name_H-M   'P 1'
#
loop_
_entity.id
_entity.type
_entity.pdbx_description
1 polymer ?
#
loop_
_entity_poly.entity_id
_entity_poly.type
_entity_poly.pdbx_seq_one_letter_code
_entity_poly.pdbx_strand_id
1 'polypeptide(L)'
;FIQVLINDGNGNFTDNSFAALGEQPRAGDYNDPDYTHFCNAHGEGSIFLRDYDGDGDLDIIDVSNGGADPNGCASPSIFLNNGTGVFSELAVDWAWVQQTQVEGWETWQDSGAARAPDGKTIFKAYPLNLDNKNHLDFVSSWRAPAQANSGTSVENIVATYQIMSKK
;
A
#
# COMPACT_ATOMS: atom_id res chain seq x y z
N PHE A 1 0.32 8.39 -10.08
CA PHE A 1 0.98 9.71 -10.10
C PHE A 1 0.33 10.56 -9.04
N ILE A 2 1.11 11.09 -8.10
CA ILE A 2 0.64 12.03 -7.08
C ILE A 2 0.84 13.44 -7.61
N GLN A 3 -0.24 14.22 -7.62
CA GLN A 3 -0.20 15.61 -8.02
C GLN A 3 -0.21 16.53 -6.80
N VAL A 4 0.76 17.43 -6.71
CA VAL A 4 0.86 18.43 -5.64
C VAL A 4 0.56 19.79 -6.25
N LEU A 5 -0.54 20.41 -5.82
CA LEU A 5 -1.01 21.69 -6.34
C LEU A 5 -0.94 22.77 -5.26
N ILE A 6 -0.32 23.90 -5.57
CA ILE A 6 -0.18 25.03 -4.64
C ILE A 6 -1.25 26.08 -4.93
N ASN A 7 -2.06 26.39 -3.91
CA ASN A 7 -3.06 27.43 -3.97
C ASN A 7 -2.42 28.82 -3.75
N ASP A 8 -2.77 29.79 -4.60
CA ASP A 8 -2.32 31.18 -4.48
C ASP A 8 -3.15 32.03 -3.49
N GLY A 9 -4.17 31.45 -2.87
CA GLY A 9 -5.11 32.12 -1.96
C GLY A 9 -6.31 32.78 -2.65
N ASN A 10 -6.30 32.86 -3.99
CA ASN A 10 -7.38 33.40 -4.80
C ASN A 10 -8.18 32.29 -5.52
N GLY A 11 -7.89 31.02 -5.22
CA GLY A 11 -8.53 29.87 -5.81
C GLY A 11 -7.86 29.38 -7.10
N ASN A 12 -6.68 29.90 -7.45
CA ASN A 12 -5.86 29.32 -8.52
C ASN A 12 -4.85 28.34 -7.95
N PHE A 13 -4.55 27.30 -8.74
CA PHE A 13 -3.65 26.23 -8.35
C PHE A 13 -2.52 26.08 -9.38
N THR A 14 -1.29 26.02 -8.91
CA THR A 14 -0.11 25.76 -9.75
C THR A 14 0.45 24.38 -9.45
N ASP A 15 0.85 23.64 -10.49
CA ASP A 15 1.46 22.33 -10.33
C ASP A 15 2.87 22.44 -9.75
N ASN A 16 3.10 21.76 -8.62
CA ASN A 16 4.37 21.67 -7.92
C ASN A 16 4.82 20.20 -7.75
N SER A 17 4.23 19.26 -8.49
CA SER A 17 4.43 17.81 -8.29
C SER A 17 5.88 17.40 -8.44
N PHE A 18 6.59 17.87 -9.46
CA PHE A 18 7.99 17.54 -9.67
C PHE A 18 8.92 18.18 -8.63
N ALA A 19 8.65 19.43 -8.24
CA ALA A 19 9.45 20.10 -7.21
C ALA A 19 9.25 19.49 -5.81
N ALA A 20 8.03 19.01 -5.53
CA ALA A 20 7.68 18.38 -4.26
C ALA A 20 8.18 16.93 -4.17
N LEU A 21 7.94 16.10 -5.20
CA LEU A 21 8.14 14.64 -5.14
C LEU A 21 9.24 14.12 -6.08
N GLY A 22 9.78 14.96 -6.95
CA GLY A 22 10.74 14.55 -7.98
C GLY A 22 10.12 13.62 -9.03
N GLU A 23 10.96 12.73 -9.55
CA GLU A 23 10.54 11.66 -10.46
C GLU A 23 9.68 10.64 -9.71
N GLN A 24 8.56 10.25 -10.34
CA GLN A 24 7.60 9.31 -9.75
C GLN A 24 7.53 8.03 -10.60
N PRO A 25 8.53 7.14 -10.53
CA PRO A 25 8.62 5.98 -11.42
C PRO A 25 7.45 4.99 -11.27
N ARG A 26 6.77 4.97 -10.11
CA ARG A 26 5.53 4.19 -9.92
C ARG A 26 4.34 4.67 -10.77
N ALA A 27 4.44 5.84 -11.40
CA ALA A 27 3.42 6.36 -12.29
C ALA A 27 3.54 5.87 -13.74
N GLY A 28 4.66 5.24 -14.10
CA GLY A 28 4.84 4.71 -15.45
C GLY A 28 3.94 3.52 -15.74
N ASP A 29 3.58 3.34 -17.01
CA ASP A 29 2.86 2.16 -17.46
C ASP A 29 3.80 0.95 -17.44
N TYR A 30 3.53 -0.01 -16.57
CA TYR A 30 4.34 -1.23 -16.47
C TYR A 30 4.17 -2.15 -17.70
N ASN A 31 3.17 -1.91 -18.55
CA ASN A 31 3.00 -2.64 -19.82
C ASN A 31 3.77 -2.03 -20.98
N ASP A 32 4.36 -0.85 -20.81
CA ASP A 32 5.17 -0.20 -21.85
C ASP A 32 6.52 -0.93 -22.01
N PRO A 33 6.80 -1.56 -23.17
CA PRO A 33 8.04 -2.30 -23.40
C PRO A 33 9.28 -1.40 -23.43
N ASP A 34 9.12 -0.10 -23.65
CA ASP A 34 10.21 0.89 -23.72
C ASP A 34 10.46 1.58 -22.35
N TYR A 35 9.65 1.26 -21.34
CA TYR A 35 9.76 1.81 -19.99
C TYR A 35 10.34 0.80 -19.00
N THR A 36 11.49 1.13 -18.41
CA THR A 36 12.05 0.35 -17.29
C THR A 36 11.29 0.65 -16.01
N HIS A 37 10.26 -0.14 -15.72
CA HIS A 37 9.57 -0.12 -14.43
C HIS A 37 10.29 -1.04 -13.43
N PHE A 38 10.29 -0.64 -12.15
CA PHE A 38 10.90 -1.45 -11.09
C PHE A 38 9.90 -2.43 -10.43
N CYS A 39 8.60 -2.17 -10.58
CA CYS A 39 7.49 -3.04 -10.16
C CYS A 39 6.20 -2.67 -10.90
N ASN A 40 5.22 -3.57 -10.88
CA ASN A 40 3.91 -3.36 -11.48
C ASN A 40 3.04 -2.50 -10.55
N ALA A 41 2.74 -1.27 -10.97
CA ALA A 41 1.85 -0.35 -10.26
C ALA A 41 0.50 -0.25 -10.99
N HIS A 42 -0.61 -0.37 -10.26
CA HIS A 42 -1.96 -0.31 -10.85
C HIS A 42 -2.66 1.06 -10.70
N GLY A 43 -1.97 2.07 -10.16
CA GLY A 43 -2.42 3.47 -10.14
C GLY A 43 -3.64 3.81 -9.27
N GLU A 44 -4.39 2.82 -8.80
CA GLU A 44 -5.57 2.99 -7.95
C GLU A 44 -5.19 2.96 -6.46
N GLY A 45 -5.57 4.01 -5.72
CA GLY A 45 -5.22 4.14 -4.30
C GLY A 45 -5.92 5.27 -3.56
N SER A 46 -5.59 5.41 -2.28
CA SER A 46 -6.01 6.49 -1.38
C SER A 46 -4.78 7.16 -0.78
N ILE A 47 -4.83 8.48 -0.62
CA ILE A 47 -3.77 9.25 0.04
C ILE A 47 -4.23 9.59 1.47
N PHE A 48 -3.36 9.36 2.44
CA PHE A 48 -3.51 9.83 3.81
C PHE A 48 -2.42 10.87 4.11
N LEU A 49 -2.81 11.94 4.81
CA LEU A 49 -1.88 12.94 5.33
C LEU A 49 -1.76 12.77 6.85
N ARG A 50 -0.57 12.39 7.30
CA ARG A 50 -0.26 12.13 8.71
C ARG A 50 1.22 12.38 8.97
N ASP A 51 1.53 12.89 10.16
CA ASP A 51 2.89 12.97 10.68
C ASP A 51 3.38 11.54 11.02
N TYR A 52 4.18 10.96 10.14
CA TYR A 52 4.66 9.58 10.24
C TYR A 52 5.82 9.46 11.22
N ASP A 53 6.75 10.41 11.23
CA ASP A 53 7.98 10.34 12.01
C ASP A 53 7.96 11.18 13.31
N GLY A 54 6.91 11.95 13.52
CA GLY A 54 6.66 12.71 14.75
C GLY A 54 7.39 14.05 14.79
N ASP A 55 7.82 14.59 13.66
CA ASP A 55 8.54 15.87 13.60
C ASP A 55 7.62 17.11 13.56
N GLY A 56 6.31 16.88 13.40
CA GLY A 56 5.26 17.89 13.42
C GLY A 56 4.82 18.40 12.05
N ASP A 57 5.40 17.93 10.96
CA ASP A 57 4.89 18.17 9.62
C ASP A 57 3.99 17.01 9.11
N LEU A 58 3.25 17.24 8.01
CA LEU A 58 2.38 16.21 7.44
C LEU A 58 3.10 15.49 6.29
N ASP A 59 3.19 14.18 6.41
CA ASP A 59 3.69 13.29 5.37
C ASP A 59 2.59 12.78 4.46
N ILE A 60 3.00 12.20 3.34
CA ILE A 60 2.10 11.53 2.39
C ILE A 60 2.24 10.03 2.55
N ILE A 61 1.10 9.35 2.77
CA ILE A 61 0.99 7.90 2.75
C ILE A 61 0.08 7.53 1.59
N ASP A 62 0.68 7.02 0.51
CA ASP A 62 -0.03 6.54 -0.68
C ASP A 62 -0.33 5.04 -0.55
N VAL A 63 -1.61 4.73 -0.38
CA VAL A 63 -2.12 3.37 -0.24
C VAL A 63 -2.71 2.94 -1.57
N SER A 64 -1.92 2.24 -2.38
CA SER A 64 -2.41 1.59 -3.58
C SER A 64 -3.05 0.23 -3.30
N ASN A 65 -3.69 -0.33 -4.32
CA ASN A 65 -4.23 -1.69 -4.34
C ASN A 65 -3.15 -2.79 -4.14
N GLY A 66 -1.86 -2.45 -4.02
CA GLY A 66 -0.76 -3.39 -3.77
C GLY A 66 -0.54 -4.40 -4.91
N GLY A 67 0.63 -5.05 -4.90
CA GLY A 67 0.96 -6.14 -5.79
C GLY A 67 0.21 -7.43 -5.41
N ALA A 68 -0.47 -8.04 -6.38
CA ALA A 68 -1.08 -9.37 -6.24
C ALA A 68 -0.07 -10.52 -6.43
N ASP A 69 1.14 -10.21 -6.87
CA ASP A 69 2.26 -11.12 -7.12
C ASP A 69 3.61 -10.44 -6.76
N PRO A 70 4.72 -11.19 -6.71
CA PRO A 70 6.05 -10.68 -6.32
C PRO A 70 6.60 -9.50 -7.14
N ASN A 71 6.08 -9.27 -8.35
CA ASN A 71 6.52 -8.17 -9.21
C ASN A 71 5.70 -6.90 -8.97
N GLY A 72 4.60 -6.97 -8.22
CA GLY A 72 3.75 -5.80 -7.93
C GLY A 72 4.36 -4.89 -6.87
N CYS A 73 4.14 -3.59 -7.03
CA CYS A 73 4.63 -2.60 -6.07
C CYS A 73 4.01 -2.82 -4.69
N ALA A 74 4.84 -2.78 -3.66
CA ALA A 74 4.36 -2.83 -2.30
C ALA A 74 3.58 -1.55 -1.94
N SER A 75 2.60 -1.70 -1.05
CA SER A 75 1.73 -0.63 -0.56
C SER A 75 1.63 -0.75 0.97
N PRO A 76 1.61 0.33 1.75
CA PRO A 76 1.68 1.73 1.31
C PRO A 76 3.08 2.18 0.87
N SER A 77 3.14 3.28 0.12
CA SER A 77 4.37 4.08 -0.04
C SER A 77 4.31 5.29 0.89
N ILE A 78 5.42 5.63 1.53
CA ILE A 78 5.50 6.73 2.51
C ILE A 78 6.47 7.76 1.96
N PHE A 79 6.05 9.02 1.92
CA PHE A 79 6.88 10.14 1.51
C PHE A 79 6.98 11.13 2.66
N LEU A 80 8.20 11.26 3.19
CA LEU A 80 8.51 12.13 4.33
C LEU A 80 8.69 13.55 3.84
N ASN A 81 7.94 14.47 4.42
CA ASN A 81 8.16 15.90 4.23
C ASN A 81 9.37 16.32 5.08
N ASN A 82 9.98 17.44 4.70
CA ASN A 82 11.15 17.99 5.39
C ASN A 82 10.88 19.36 6.02
N GLY A 83 9.60 19.65 6.27
CA GLY A 83 9.09 20.93 6.74
C GLY A 83 8.94 22.00 5.67
N THR A 84 9.40 21.77 4.44
CA THR A 84 9.38 22.78 3.35
C THR A 84 8.49 22.40 2.16
N GLY A 85 7.76 21.29 2.25
CA GLY A 85 6.91 20.78 1.16
C GLY A 85 7.70 20.04 0.09
N VAL A 86 8.91 19.57 0.44
CA VAL A 86 9.74 18.70 -0.38
C VAL A 86 9.79 17.34 0.29
N PHE A 87 9.47 16.31 -0.48
CA PHE A 87 9.21 14.97 0.03
C PHE A 87 10.28 13.99 -0.44
N SER A 88 10.67 13.09 0.46
CA SER A 88 11.56 11.97 0.15
C SER A 88 10.84 10.65 0.40
N GLU A 89 10.88 9.76 -0.58
CA GLU A 89 10.29 8.44 -0.40
C GLU A 89 11.09 7.58 0.60
N LEU A 90 10.40 7.06 1.61
CA LEU A 90 10.96 6.14 2.57
C LEU A 90 10.99 4.72 2.01
N ALA A 91 12.19 4.15 1.92
CA ALA A 91 12.35 2.73 1.61
C ALA A 91 11.83 1.86 2.77
N VAL A 92 10.73 1.14 2.52
CA VAL A 92 10.14 0.21 3.49
C VAL A 92 10.18 -1.20 2.94
N ASP A 93 10.69 -2.12 3.75
CA ASP A 93 10.56 -3.55 3.52
C ASP A 93 9.27 -4.04 4.18
N TRP A 94 8.25 -4.24 3.36
CA TRP A 94 6.94 -4.66 3.83
C TRP A 94 6.89 -6.17 3.99
N ALA A 95 6.34 -6.63 5.12
CA ALA A 95 6.14 -8.05 5.34
C ALA A 95 5.19 -8.63 4.27
N TRP A 96 5.63 -9.69 3.60
CA TRP A 96 4.78 -10.50 2.74
C TRP A 96 3.88 -11.38 3.59
N VAL A 97 2.58 -11.30 3.35
CA VAL A 97 1.60 -12.14 4.03
C VAL A 97 1.07 -13.19 3.07
N GLN A 98 1.10 -14.44 3.53
CA GLN A 98 0.67 -15.61 2.77
C GLN A 98 -0.58 -16.22 3.41
N GLN A 99 -1.40 -16.85 2.57
CA GLN A 99 -2.64 -17.53 3.00
C GLN A 99 -2.38 -18.57 4.10
N THR A 100 -1.23 -19.23 4.03
CA THR A 100 -0.78 -20.27 4.97
C THR A 100 -0.50 -19.78 6.38
N GLN A 101 -0.50 -18.46 6.63
CA GLN A 101 -0.36 -17.89 7.96
C GLN A 101 -1.68 -17.86 8.74
N VAL A 102 -2.81 -18.15 8.09
CA VAL A 102 -4.11 -18.30 8.75
C VAL A 102 -4.33 -19.77 9.06
N GLU A 103 -4.53 -20.08 10.34
CA GLU A 103 -4.84 -21.43 10.81
C GLU A 103 -6.07 -22.00 10.05
N GLY A 104 -5.92 -23.19 9.48
CA GLY A 104 -6.94 -23.85 8.66
C GLY A 104 -6.90 -23.50 7.16
N TRP A 105 -5.94 -22.69 6.71
CA TRP A 105 -5.75 -22.28 5.30
C TRP A 105 -4.37 -22.65 4.75
N GLU A 106 -3.74 -23.68 5.31
CA GLU A 106 -2.40 -24.14 4.92
C GLU A 106 -2.38 -24.78 3.52
N THR A 107 -3.55 -25.20 3.01
CA THR A 107 -3.70 -25.74 1.65
C THR A 107 -4.89 -25.11 0.94
N TRP A 108 -4.63 -24.39 -0.14
CA TRP A 108 -5.68 -23.85 -1.01
C TRP A 108 -6.02 -24.85 -2.11
N GLN A 109 -7.31 -25.21 -2.23
CA GLN A 109 -7.84 -26.07 -3.27
C GLN A 109 -8.86 -25.29 -4.10
N ASP A 110 -8.45 -24.72 -5.22
CA ASP A 110 -9.40 -24.33 -6.26
C ASP A 110 -9.53 -25.49 -7.24
N SER A 111 -10.78 -25.90 -7.49
CA SER A 111 -11.12 -26.99 -8.41
C SER A 111 -10.39 -28.34 -8.15
N GLY A 112 -9.96 -28.59 -6.90
CA GLY A 112 -9.31 -29.86 -6.51
C GLY A 112 -7.83 -29.98 -6.84
N ALA A 113 -7.16 -28.88 -7.25
CA ALA A 113 -5.71 -28.85 -7.45
C ALA A 113 -5.03 -27.96 -6.40
N ALA A 114 -3.97 -28.45 -5.78
CA ALA A 114 -3.13 -27.65 -4.91
C ALA A 114 -2.43 -26.57 -5.74
N ARG A 115 -2.62 -25.29 -5.40
CA ARG A 115 -1.74 -24.20 -5.87
C ARG A 115 -0.87 -23.72 -4.73
N ALA A 116 0.27 -23.14 -5.10
CA ALA A 116 1.09 -22.39 -4.16
C ALA A 116 0.25 -21.23 -3.57
N PRO A 117 0.41 -20.91 -2.28
CA PRO A 117 -0.32 -19.82 -1.67
C PRO A 117 -0.04 -18.50 -2.39
N ASP A 118 -1.10 -17.73 -2.67
CA ASP A 118 -0.95 -16.35 -3.13
C ASP A 118 -0.34 -15.54 -1.99
N GLY A 119 0.95 -15.17 -2.13
CA GLY A 119 1.55 -14.13 -1.31
C GLY A 119 1.04 -12.77 -1.80
N LYS A 120 0.44 -11.98 -0.90
CA LYS A 120 0.09 -10.59 -1.21
C LYS A 120 0.93 -9.65 -0.37
N THR A 121 1.32 -8.55 -0.99
CA THR A 121 1.72 -7.37 -0.23
C THR A 121 0.50 -6.80 0.50
N ILE A 122 0.75 -5.96 1.50
CA ILE A 122 -0.28 -5.26 2.24
C ILE A 122 -1.27 -4.55 1.30
N PHE A 123 -2.55 -4.77 1.58
CA PHE A 123 -3.66 -4.28 0.79
C PHE A 123 -4.56 -3.40 1.66
N LYS A 124 -4.97 -2.23 1.15
CA LYS A 124 -5.85 -1.29 1.89
C LYS A 124 -5.34 -1.03 3.31
N ALA A 125 -4.12 -0.52 3.42
CA ALA A 125 -3.57 -0.09 4.69
C ALA A 125 -4.24 1.19 5.20
N TYR A 126 -4.35 1.31 6.51
CA TYR A 126 -4.80 2.50 7.21
C TYR A 126 -3.76 2.85 8.28
N PRO A 127 -3.21 4.07 8.26
CA PRO A 127 -2.27 4.51 9.28
C PRO A 127 -2.99 4.75 10.61
N LEU A 128 -2.36 4.31 11.69
CA LEU A 128 -2.79 4.56 13.07
C LEU A 128 -1.58 4.59 14.00
N ASN A 129 -1.79 4.91 15.27
CA ASN A 129 -0.76 4.81 16.29
C ASN A 129 -1.30 3.96 17.45
N LEU A 130 -0.76 2.77 17.65
CA LEU A 130 -1.24 1.79 18.62
C LEU A 130 -0.50 1.87 19.95
N ASP A 131 0.78 2.22 19.93
CA ASP A 131 1.64 2.15 21.11
C ASP A 131 2.26 3.50 21.52
N ASN A 132 2.03 4.56 20.75
CA ASN A 132 2.62 5.89 20.90
C ASN A 132 4.14 5.85 20.97
N LYS A 133 4.77 4.90 20.29
CA LYS A 133 6.22 4.79 20.17
C LYS A 133 6.60 4.79 18.71
N ASN A 134 7.78 5.32 18.45
CA ASN A 134 8.35 5.35 17.12
C ASN A 134 7.42 6.05 16.11
N HIS A 135 7.35 5.50 14.90
CA HIS A 135 6.63 6.04 13.76
C HIS A 135 5.25 5.39 13.68
N LEU A 136 4.37 5.90 12.82
CA LEU A 136 3.02 5.34 12.68
C LEU A 136 3.00 3.84 12.35
N ASP A 137 2.00 3.19 12.92
CA ASP A 137 1.61 1.82 12.67
C ASP A 137 0.62 1.74 11.52
N PHE A 138 0.39 0.51 11.03
CA PHE A 138 -0.57 0.27 9.97
C PHE A 138 -1.48 -0.90 10.31
N VAL A 139 -2.77 -0.72 10.02
CA VAL A 139 -3.73 -1.82 9.93
C VAL A 139 -4.09 -2.05 8.47
N SER A 140 -3.98 -3.28 7.99
CA SER A 140 -4.41 -3.64 6.64
C SER A 140 -5.53 -4.65 6.69
N SER A 141 -6.31 -4.73 5.62
CA SER A 141 -7.35 -5.75 5.50
C SER A 141 -7.11 -6.59 4.26
N TRP A 142 -7.22 -7.91 4.38
CA TRP A 142 -7.06 -8.79 3.24
C TRP A 142 -8.20 -9.79 3.09
N ARG A 143 -8.56 -10.09 1.84
CA ARG A 143 -9.66 -10.99 1.48
C ARG A 143 -9.19 -12.45 1.54
N ALA A 144 -9.88 -13.27 2.34
CA ALA A 144 -9.70 -14.72 2.30
C ALA A 144 -10.17 -15.29 0.94
N PRO A 145 -9.45 -16.24 0.33
CA PRO A 145 -9.83 -16.79 -0.96
C PRO A 145 -11.11 -17.64 -0.86
N ALA A 146 -11.91 -17.69 -1.93
CA ALA A 146 -13.13 -18.49 -1.94
C ALA A 146 -12.82 -19.99 -2.04
N GLN A 147 -13.48 -20.82 -1.22
CA GLN A 147 -13.47 -22.29 -1.37
C GLN A 147 -14.72 -22.72 -2.17
N ALA A 148 -14.51 -23.07 -3.44
CA ALA A 148 -15.52 -23.61 -4.37
C ALA A 148 -16.71 -22.71 -4.79
N ASN A 149 -17.39 -23.12 -5.87
CA ASN A 149 -18.58 -22.48 -6.47
C ASN A 149 -19.87 -22.60 -5.63
N SER A 150 -19.82 -23.17 -4.42
CA SER A 150 -20.98 -23.31 -3.54
C SER A 150 -21.00 -22.19 -2.50
N GLY A 151 -22.16 -21.53 -2.38
CA GLY A 151 -22.38 -20.35 -1.54
C GLY A 151 -21.72 -20.40 -0.16
N THR A 152 -21.08 -19.27 0.16
CA THR A 152 -20.39 -18.94 1.40
C THR A 152 -21.22 -19.30 2.65
N SER A 153 -20.82 -20.36 3.38
CA SER A 153 -21.39 -20.80 4.66
C SER A 153 -20.67 -20.15 5.85
N VAL A 154 -21.43 -19.74 6.88
CA VAL A 154 -21.22 -18.76 7.98
C VAL A 154 -19.85 -18.71 8.70
N GLU A 155 -18.85 -19.54 8.40
CA GLU A 155 -17.49 -19.46 8.96
C GLU A 155 -16.55 -18.48 8.21
N ASN A 156 -17.12 -17.64 7.33
CA ASN A 156 -16.39 -16.80 6.37
C ASN A 156 -15.79 -15.53 6.99
N ILE A 157 -14.50 -15.57 7.34
CA ILE A 157 -13.68 -14.36 7.47
C ILE A 157 -13.57 -13.72 6.07
N VAL A 158 -14.30 -12.63 5.84
CA VAL A 158 -14.24 -11.87 4.58
C VAL A 158 -13.01 -10.96 4.54
N ALA A 159 -12.54 -10.53 5.71
CA ALA A 159 -11.39 -9.67 5.87
C ALA A 159 -10.58 -10.06 7.12
N THR A 160 -9.28 -10.34 6.97
CA THR A 160 -8.33 -10.45 8.09
C THR A 160 -7.65 -9.12 8.28
N TYR A 161 -7.55 -8.64 9.53
CA TYR A 161 -6.86 -7.40 9.85
C TYR A 161 -5.46 -7.71 10.37
N GLN A 162 -4.45 -7.07 9.79
CA GLN A 162 -3.07 -7.18 10.27
C GLN A 162 -2.62 -5.86 10.85
N ILE A 163 -2.02 -5.92 12.03
CA ILE A 163 -1.36 -4.79 12.67
C ILE A 163 0.14 -4.94 12.46
N MET A 164 0.79 -3.87 12.02
CA MET A 164 2.24 -3.79 11.97
C MET A 164 2.72 -2.54 12.68
N SER A 165 3.70 -2.75 13.56
CA SER A 165 4.44 -1.70 14.24
C SER A 165 5.92 -1.88 13.94
N LYS A 166 6.56 -0.84 13.43
CA LYS A 166 8.01 -0.85 13.21
C LYS A 166 8.68 -0.38 14.49
N LYS A 167 9.42 -1.29 15.13
CA LYS A 167 10.24 -0.96 16.31
C LYS A 167 11.35 0.02 15.99
#